data_AF-A0A0C2I9P0-F1
#
_entry.id   AF-A0A0C2I9P0-F1
#
_cell.length_a   1.000
_cell.length_b   1.000
_cell.length_c   1.000
_cell.angle_alpha   90.00
_cell.angle_beta   90.00
_cell.angle_gamma   90.00
#
_symmetry.space_group_name_H-M   'P 1'
#
loop_
_entity.id
_entity.type
_entity.pdbx_description
1 polymer ?
#
loop_
_entity_poly.entity_id
_entity_poly.type
_entity_poly.pdbx_seq_one_letter_code
_entity_poly.pdbx_strand_id
1 'polypeptide(L)'
;MLNNIDSEANKQAVEQYMASTQSHNLVVQMEGVRNFKSHLTHQFYSEDHRLLIQHFPNSLYDELQMVSEVGLSAKGYHELKVLFFEVFTFIFRYTKLVTHPKSTPFLELFLKFIKISDPVFSLNLHQLIDLIHQCISYEPNKILFINENGMYNFYCYFQYSKTNVSERFRKMCTRICDLDHTKSSGLCPLKQSGNINQIMNKYLSTKDEEIAWLLFTIFRMLYHLKLLDGIEFNISQFYLITHSIFLIEINRMNYLRVFPCISKIWTGILNKSTNMIQIDGIDKLILLSTIFAIDLSRKLKKVVNGFGKFEITKNKKQKFYVIYLSLVSFPVIDNSAKSWLKPVLFELHDSVQKFIEKTLLNDFSFDNKFLFAQYFIKSHVTLGIEISNDDYEKINWFLAKLRGKKQLSNIY
;
A
#
# COMPACT_ATOMS: atom_id res chain seq x y z
N MET A 1 -7.83 47.96 -14.77
CA MET A 1 -6.54 48.68 -14.75
C MET A 1 -5.47 48.02 -13.86
N LEU A 2 -5.76 46.98 -13.08
CA LEU A 2 -4.73 46.21 -12.35
C LEU A 2 -3.82 45.34 -13.23
N ASN A 3 -4.19 45.07 -14.50
CA ASN A 3 -3.44 44.14 -15.35
C ASN A 3 -2.17 44.71 -16.01
N ASN A 4 -1.93 46.03 -15.99
CA ASN A 4 -0.83 46.63 -16.76
C ASN A 4 0.44 46.92 -15.92
N ILE A 5 0.28 47.20 -14.62
CA ILE A 5 1.41 47.47 -13.72
C ILE A 5 2.18 46.17 -13.40
N ASP A 6 1.48 45.05 -13.31
CA ASP A 6 2.10 43.73 -13.09
C ASP A 6 3.02 43.32 -14.25
N SER A 7 2.77 43.79 -15.48
CA SER A 7 3.53 43.35 -16.66
C SER A 7 4.97 43.90 -16.69
N GLU A 8 5.19 45.16 -16.36
CA GLU A 8 6.54 45.76 -16.42
C GLU A 8 7.41 45.29 -15.25
N ALA A 9 6.83 45.23 -14.04
CA ALA A 9 7.52 44.70 -12.87
C ALA A 9 7.91 43.22 -13.06
N ASN A 10 7.04 42.42 -13.67
CA ASN A 10 7.37 41.03 -14.03
C ASN A 10 8.51 40.95 -15.04
N LYS A 11 8.46 41.78 -16.09
CA LYS A 11 9.53 41.83 -17.09
C LYS A 11 10.86 42.18 -16.45
N GLN A 12 10.90 43.19 -15.59
CA GLN A 12 12.10 43.56 -14.85
C GLN A 12 12.60 42.43 -13.94
N ALA A 13 11.70 41.75 -13.21
CA ALA A 13 12.06 40.61 -12.37
C ALA A 13 12.61 39.43 -13.19
N VAL A 14 12.05 39.18 -14.36
CA VAL A 14 12.55 38.17 -15.32
C VAL A 14 13.94 38.54 -15.82
N GLU A 15 14.16 39.77 -16.26
CA GLU A 15 15.47 40.24 -16.74
C GLU A 15 16.54 40.14 -15.64
N GLN A 16 16.20 40.54 -14.41
CA GLN A 16 17.09 40.42 -13.26
C GLN A 16 17.40 38.96 -12.91
N TYR A 17 16.40 38.08 -12.96
CA TYR A 17 16.60 36.65 -12.78
C TYR A 17 17.55 36.08 -13.84
N MET A 18 17.31 36.41 -15.11
CA MET A 18 18.15 35.96 -16.23
C MET A 18 19.59 36.46 -16.13
N ALA A 19 19.81 37.70 -15.69
CA ALA A 19 21.15 38.21 -15.44
C ALA A 19 21.82 37.48 -14.27
N SER A 20 21.07 37.20 -13.20
CA SER A 20 21.59 36.51 -12.01
C SER A 20 21.95 35.06 -12.28
N THR A 21 21.18 34.35 -13.12
CA THR A 21 21.43 32.93 -13.47
C THR A 21 22.68 32.76 -14.33
N GLN A 22 23.12 33.80 -15.04
CA GLN A 22 24.36 33.81 -15.83
C GLN A 22 25.60 34.15 -15.00
N SER A 23 25.45 34.57 -13.74
CA SER A 23 26.57 34.86 -12.86
C SER A 23 27.38 33.60 -12.53
N HIS A 24 28.71 33.71 -12.41
CA HIS A 24 29.58 32.63 -11.93
C HIS A 24 29.57 32.51 -10.39
N ASN A 25 28.97 33.47 -9.69
CA ASN A 25 28.90 33.49 -8.23
C ASN A 25 27.62 32.80 -7.75
N LEU A 26 27.77 31.68 -7.04
CA LEU A 26 26.66 30.88 -6.51
C LEU A 26 25.72 31.69 -5.61
N VAL A 27 26.24 32.61 -4.79
CA VAL A 27 25.43 33.45 -3.91
C VAL A 27 24.51 34.36 -4.73
N VAL A 28 25.01 34.93 -5.84
CA VAL A 28 24.21 35.77 -6.75
C VAL A 28 23.11 34.95 -7.42
N GLN A 29 23.42 33.70 -7.82
CA GLN A 29 22.43 32.79 -8.39
C GLN A 29 21.32 32.42 -7.38
N MET A 30 21.70 32.07 -6.15
CA MET A 30 20.76 31.74 -5.07
C MET A 30 19.83 32.93 -4.77
N GLU A 31 20.38 34.14 -4.69
CA GLU A 31 19.63 35.35 -4.43
C GLU A 31 18.70 35.70 -5.61
N GLY A 32 19.17 35.54 -6.85
CA GLY A 32 18.33 35.67 -8.05
C GLY A 32 17.12 34.72 -8.02
N VAL A 33 17.33 33.46 -7.65
CA VAL A 33 16.24 32.46 -7.51
C VAL A 33 15.26 32.86 -6.40
N ARG A 34 15.75 33.30 -5.24
CA ARG A 34 14.89 33.75 -4.11
C ARG A 34 14.04 34.96 -4.49
N ASN A 35 14.65 35.95 -5.13
CA ASN A 35 13.96 37.17 -5.56
C ASN A 35 12.92 36.88 -6.62
N PHE A 36 13.24 36.07 -7.63
CA PHE A 36 12.28 35.66 -8.65
C PHE A 36 11.09 34.90 -8.06
N LYS A 37 11.36 33.94 -7.16
CA LYS A 37 10.33 33.18 -6.45
C LYS A 37 9.43 34.10 -5.62
N SER A 38 10.03 34.99 -4.82
CA SER A 38 9.30 35.94 -3.96
C SER A 38 8.36 36.80 -4.78
N HIS A 39 8.87 37.40 -5.87
CA HIS A 39 8.11 38.24 -6.79
C HIS A 39 6.90 37.51 -7.39
N LEU A 40 7.08 36.27 -7.86
CA LEU A 40 6.02 35.49 -8.48
C LEU A 40 5.16 34.69 -7.49
N THR A 41 5.45 34.72 -6.19
CA THR A 41 4.76 33.86 -5.22
C THR A 41 3.25 34.10 -5.18
N HIS A 42 2.81 35.33 -5.45
CA HIS A 42 1.39 35.70 -5.41
C HIS A 42 0.67 35.62 -6.77
N GLN A 43 1.37 35.27 -7.86
CA GLN A 43 0.83 35.29 -9.21
C GLN A 43 0.53 33.89 -9.75
N PHE A 44 -0.62 33.32 -9.40
CA PHE A 44 -0.92 31.90 -9.67
C PHE A 44 -1.01 31.47 -11.16
N TYR A 45 -1.03 32.40 -12.12
CA TYR A 45 -1.32 32.10 -13.52
C TYR A 45 -0.32 32.64 -14.54
N SER A 46 0.84 33.13 -14.11
CA SER A 46 1.83 33.63 -15.08
C SER A 46 2.55 32.48 -15.80
N GLU A 47 2.65 32.57 -17.14
CA GLU A 47 3.53 31.71 -17.94
C GLU A 47 5.02 31.85 -17.51
N ASP A 48 5.36 32.92 -16.80
CA ASP A 48 6.70 33.20 -16.24
C ASP A 48 7.17 32.11 -15.26
N HIS A 49 6.26 31.28 -14.70
CA HIS A 49 6.63 30.14 -13.86
C HIS A 49 7.52 29.14 -14.61
N ARG A 50 7.35 29.03 -15.93
CA ARG A 50 8.18 28.15 -16.77
C ARG A 50 9.60 28.68 -16.89
N LEU A 51 9.80 29.99 -16.80
CA LEU A 51 11.12 30.61 -16.92
C LEU A 51 12.05 30.20 -15.79
N LEU A 52 11.53 30.01 -14.56
CA LEU A 52 12.33 29.49 -13.44
C LEU A 52 13.02 28.18 -13.84
N ILE A 53 12.25 27.19 -14.29
CA ILE A 53 12.79 25.86 -14.61
C ILE A 53 13.60 25.90 -15.91
N GLN A 54 13.20 26.70 -16.90
CA GLN A 54 13.90 26.77 -18.18
C GLN A 54 15.30 27.35 -18.04
N HIS A 55 15.48 28.33 -17.15
CA HIS A 55 16.71 29.06 -16.94
C HIS A 55 17.32 28.84 -15.55
N PHE A 56 16.94 27.76 -14.86
CA PHE A 56 17.53 27.43 -13.56
C PHE A 56 19.06 27.31 -13.71
N PRO A 57 19.87 27.96 -12.86
CA PRO A 57 21.32 27.98 -13.03
C PRO A 57 21.91 26.58 -12.89
N ASN A 58 22.63 26.10 -13.91
CA ASN A 58 23.22 24.76 -13.91
C ASN A 58 24.20 24.56 -12.74
N SER A 59 25.08 25.53 -12.47
CA SER A 59 26.03 25.44 -11.35
C SER A 59 25.34 25.37 -9.98
N LEU A 60 24.21 26.06 -9.81
CA LEU A 60 23.41 25.92 -8.60
C LEU A 60 22.77 24.54 -8.52
N TYR A 61 22.22 24.03 -9.62
CA TYR A 61 21.65 22.68 -9.67
C TYR A 61 22.71 21.60 -9.34
N ASP A 62 23.90 21.70 -9.91
CA ASP A 62 25.02 20.79 -9.67
C ASP A 62 25.44 20.82 -8.19
N GLU A 63 25.49 22.01 -7.58
CA GLU A 63 25.76 22.16 -6.15
C GLU A 63 24.65 21.49 -5.30
N LEU A 64 23.38 21.71 -5.63
CA LEU A 64 22.27 21.06 -4.94
C LEU A 64 22.34 19.52 -5.07
N GLN A 65 22.72 19.03 -6.24
CA GLN A 65 22.93 17.59 -6.47
C GLN A 65 24.08 17.07 -5.60
N MET A 66 25.23 17.74 -5.59
CA MET A 66 26.37 17.37 -4.75
C MET A 66 25.99 17.35 -3.27
N VAL A 67 25.27 18.36 -2.77
CA VAL A 67 24.75 18.43 -1.39
C VAL A 67 23.85 17.23 -1.07
N SER A 68 23.01 16.80 -2.03
CA SER A 68 22.15 15.63 -1.85
C SER A 68 22.90 14.29 -1.79
N GLU A 69 24.15 14.26 -2.26
CA GLU A 69 25.00 13.05 -2.30
C GLU A 69 25.99 13.02 -1.13
N VAL A 70 26.60 14.16 -0.81
CA VAL A 70 27.57 14.31 0.29
C VAL A 70 26.89 14.39 1.66
N GLY A 71 25.69 14.97 1.73
CA GLY A 71 24.95 15.13 2.98
C GLY A 71 25.55 16.21 3.89
N LEU A 72 25.48 16.00 5.20
CA LEU A 72 25.77 17.01 6.25
C LEU A 72 27.19 17.60 6.21
N SER A 73 28.15 16.92 5.59
CA SER A 73 29.53 17.41 5.47
C SER A 73 29.71 18.44 4.35
N ALA A 74 28.70 18.66 3.50
CA ALA A 74 28.77 19.65 2.44
C ALA A 74 28.76 21.09 3.00
N LYS A 75 29.61 21.96 2.43
CA LYS A 75 29.65 23.38 2.80
C LYS A 75 28.31 24.04 2.43
N GLY A 76 27.71 24.78 3.36
CA GLY A 76 26.43 25.45 3.12
C GLY A 76 25.23 24.50 3.00
N TYR A 77 25.37 23.24 3.44
CA TYR A 77 24.33 22.20 3.34
C TYR A 77 22.92 22.69 3.73
N HIS A 78 22.78 23.31 4.90
CA HIS A 78 21.47 23.76 5.39
C HIS A 78 20.85 24.85 4.51
N GLU A 79 21.64 25.83 4.08
CA GLU A 79 21.14 26.94 3.26
C GLU A 79 20.67 26.44 1.89
N LEU A 80 21.48 25.60 1.25
CA LEU A 80 21.19 25.02 -0.06
C LEU A 80 19.98 24.08 -0.01
N LYS A 81 19.87 23.30 1.05
CA LYS A 81 18.72 22.43 1.29
C LYS A 81 17.43 23.23 1.51
N VAL A 82 17.46 24.28 2.34
CA VAL A 82 16.29 25.17 2.53
C VAL A 82 15.88 25.78 1.19
N LEU A 83 16.84 26.33 0.43
CA LEU A 83 16.58 26.88 -0.90
C LEU A 83 15.97 25.83 -1.83
N PHE A 84 16.48 24.60 -1.82
CA PHE A 84 15.93 23.52 -2.64
C PHE A 84 14.47 23.23 -2.32
N PHE A 85 14.10 23.09 -1.04
CA PHE A 85 12.70 22.83 -0.67
C PHE A 85 11.78 24.01 -1.04
N GLU A 86 12.27 25.24 -0.98
CA GLU A 86 11.55 26.42 -1.46
C GLU A 86 11.33 26.40 -2.98
N VAL A 87 12.37 26.04 -3.75
CA VAL A 87 12.30 25.88 -5.21
C VAL A 87 11.35 24.74 -5.58
N PHE A 88 11.46 23.58 -4.91
CA PHE A 88 10.55 22.45 -5.10
C PHE A 88 9.10 22.84 -4.83
N THR A 89 8.85 23.54 -3.72
CA THR A 89 7.53 24.08 -3.36
C THR A 89 6.99 25.01 -4.44
N PHE A 90 7.84 25.89 -4.97
CA PHE A 90 7.43 26.81 -6.03
C PHE A 90 7.13 26.10 -7.36
N ILE A 91 7.92 25.10 -7.74
CA ILE A 91 7.72 24.35 -8.98
C ILE A 91 6.41 23.57 -8.94
N PHE A 92 6.20 22.80 -7.86
CA PHE A 92 5.11 21.82 -7.81
C PHE A 92 3.79 22.37 -7.26
N ARG A 93 3.73 23.65 -6.87
CA ARG A 93 2.44 24.32 -6.58
C ARG A 93 1.63 24.59 -7.85
N TYR A 94 2.27 24.55 -9.02
CA TYR A 94 1.66 24.85 -10.29
C TYR A 94 1.53 23.59 -11.15
N THR A 95 0.30 23.13 -11.32
CA THR A 95 -0.02 21.83 -11.92
C THR A 95 0.49 21.66 -13.35
N LYS A 96 0.59 22.73 -14.16
CA LYS A 96 1.13 22.62 -15.53
C LYS A 96 2.63 22.33 -15.57
N LEU A 97 3.37 22.59 -14.49
CA LEU A 97 4.79 22.28 -14.41
C LEU A 97 5.07 20.84 -14.00
N VAL A 98 4.09 20.13 -13.42
CA VAL A 98 4.23 18.74 -12.98
C VAL A 98 4.61 17.81 -14.14
N THR A 99 4.12 18.10 -15.35
CA THR A 99 4.37 17.34 -16.58
C THR A 99 5.54 17.90 -17.40
N HIS A 100 6.21 18.95 -16.93
CA HIS A 100 7.28 19.58 -17.69
C HIS A 100 8.56 18.72 -17.60
N PRO A 101 9.22 18.35 -18.71
CA PRO A 101 10.37 17.44 -18.64
C PRO A 101 11.50 17.89 -17.71
N LYS A 102 11.75 19.21 -17.64
CA LYS A 102 12.74 19.80 -16.73
C LYS A 102 12.31 19.83 -15.25
N SER A 103 11.08 19.47 -14.87
CA SER A 103 10.70 19.35 -13.45
C SER A 103 11.11 17.99 -12.85
N THR A 104 11.27 16.95 -13.69
CA THR A 104 11.65 15.60 -13.24
C THR A 104 12.95 15.57 -12.42
N PRO A 105 14.03 16.25 -12.84
CA PRO A 105 15.28 16.27 -12.06
C PRO A 105 15.11 16.85 -10.64
N PHE A 106 14.23 17.85 -10.47
CA PHE A 106 13.91 18.38 -9.14
C PHE A 106 13.15 17.38 -8.26
N LEU A 107 12.29 16.55 -8.85
CA LEU A 107 11.63 15.48 -8.12
C LEU A 107 12.62 14.37 -7.72
N GLU A 108 13.53 13.99 -8.61
CA GLU A 108 14.60 13.04 -8.29
C GLU A 108 15.47 13.56 -7.15
N LEU A 109 15.84 14.83 -7.22
CA LEU A 109 16.62 15.51 -6.19
C LEU A 109 15.86 15.58 -4.86
N PHE A 110 14.54 15.82 -4.89
CA PHE A 110 13.69 15.77 -3.70
C PHE A 110 13.74 14.39 -3.04
N LEU A 111 13.63 13.33 -3.83
CA LEU A 111 13.70 11.95 -3.36
C LEU A 111 15.09 11.60 -2.79
N LYS A 112 16.17 12.19 -3.32
CA LYS A 112 17.52 12.09 -2.72
C LYS A 112 17.57 12.80 -1.37
N PHE A 113 17.08 14.04 -1.27
CA PHE A 113 17.13 14.82 -0.03
C PHE A 113 16.37 14.14 1.13
N ILE A 114 15.18 13.61 0.88
CA ILE A 114 14.39 12.94 1.94
C ILE A 114 14.95 11.59 2.38
N LYS A 115 15.93 11.01 1.66
CA LYS A 115 16.65 9.81 2.12
C LYS A 115 17.68 10.14 3.21
N ILE A 116 18.21 11.36 3.21
CA ILE A 116 19.16 11.81 4.23
C ILE A 116 18.38 12.07 5.52
N SER A 117 18.70 11.36 6.60
CA SER A 117 17.97 11.43 7.88
C SER A 117 18.28 12.71 8.67
N ASP A 118 17.99 13.87 8.09
CA ASP A 118 18.16 15.19 8.69
C ASP A 118 16.93 16.05 8.37
N PRO A 119 15.93 16.17 9.25
CA PRO A 119 14.74 16.95 8.95
C PRO A 119 15.00 18.46 8.89
N VAL A 120 14.35 19.14 7.93
CA VAL A 120 14.25 20.61 7.93
C VAL A 120 12.98 21.01 8.69
N PHE A 121 13.16 21.58 9.88
CA PHE A 121 12.04 21.88 10.80
C PHE A 121 11.13 23.03 10.36
N SER A 122 11.56 23.89 9.42
CA SER A 122 10.78 25.06 8.99
C SER A 122 9.73 24.76 7.91
N LEU A 123 9.63 23.52 7.42
CA LEU A 123 8.72 23.18 6.33
C LEU A 123 7.29 22.92 6.83
N ASN A 124 6.32 23.53 6.16
CA ASN A 124 4.91 23.21 6.38
C ASN A 124 4.58 21.83 5.77
N LEU A 125 4.51 20.82 6.63
CA LEU A 125 4.24 19.43 6.24
C LEU A 125 2.91 19.26 5.50
N HIS A 126 1.88 20.04 5.85
CA HIS A 126 0.58 19.98 5.17
C HIS A 126 0.70 20.44 3.72
N GLN A 127 1.38 21.57 3.51
CA GLN A 127 1.66 22.09 2.17
C GLN A 127 2.46 21.08 1.35
N LEU A 128 3.48 20.44 1.95
CA LEU A 128 4.29 19.47 1.24
C LEU A 128 3.50 18.20 0.84
N ILE A 129 2.58 17.73 1.69
CA ILE A 129 1.67 16.64 1.34
C ILE A 129 0.78 17.04 0.16
N ASP A 130 0.24 18.26 0.16
CA ASP A 130 -0.61 18.75 -0.93
C ASP A 130 0.19 18.89 -2.25
N LEU A 131 1.45 19.29 -2.16
CA LEU A 131 2.36 19.34 -3.32
C LEU A 131 2.69 17.95 -3.86
N ILE A 132 3.02 16.99 -3.00
CA ILE A 132 3.22 15.60 -3.44
C ILE A 132 1.95 15.07 -4.10
N HIS A 133 0.77 15.43 -3.57
CA HIS A 133 -0.48 15.05 -4.20
C HIS A 133 -0.63 15.60 -5.62
N GLN A 134 -0.16 16.82 -5.89
CA GLN A 134 -0.07 17.38 -7.23
C GLN A 134 1.01 16.68 -8.07
N CYS A 135 2.20 16.42 -7.52
CA CYS A 135 3.28 15.72 -8.22
C CYS A 135 2.82 14.37 -8.79
N ILE A 136 2.09 13.59 -7.99
CA ILE A 136 1.67 12.22 -8.31
C ILE A 136 0.43 12.17 -9.22
N SER A 137 -0.15 13.31 -9.59
CA SER A 137 -1.19 13.36 -10.63
C SER A 137 -0.62 13.04 -12.01
N TYR A 138 0.71 13.13 -12.17
CA TYR A 138 1.43 12.66 -13.34
C TYR A 138 2.03 11.28 -13.07
N GLU A 139 1.61 10.29 -13.85
CA GLU A 139 1.91 8.87 -13.61
C GLU A 139 3.43 8.55 -13.56
N PRO A 140 4.30 9.12 -14.41
CA PRO A 140 5.75 8.90 -14.30
C PRO A 140 6.34 9.33 -12.96
N ASN A 141 5.84 10.42 -12.38
CA ASN A 141 6.28 10.88 -11.06
C ASN A 141 5.88 9.87 -9.99
N LYS A 142 4.65 9.33 -10.07
CA LYS A 142 4.16 8.29 -9.17
C LYS A 142 5.02 7.01 -9.24
N ILE A 143 5.38 6.56 -10.43
CA ILE A 143 6.32 5.44 -10.65
C ILE A 143 7.68 5.73 -10.00
N LEU A 144 8.19 6.95 -10.17
CA LEU A 144 9.46 7.37 -9.56
C LEU A 144 9.38 7.34 -8.02
N PHE A 145 8.30 7.85 -7.42
CA PHE A 145 8.05 7.76 -5.97
C PHE A 145 8.05 6.30 -5.48
N ILE A 146 7.44 5.37 -6.23
CA ILE A 146 7.40 3.96 -5.86
C ILE A 146 8.79 3.31 -5.98
N ASN A 147 9.51 3.57 -7.07
CA ASN A 147 10.84 3.00 -7.31
C ASN A 147 11.87 3.49 -6.28
N GLU A 148 11.79 4.75 -5.86
CA GLU A 148 12.74 5.36 -4.91
C GLU A 148 12.33 5.23 -3.45
N ASN A 149 11.32 4.41 -3.14
CA ASN A 149 10.75 4.27 -1.80
C ASN A 149 10.32 5.60 -1.16
N GLY A 150 9.86 6.54 -1.98
CA GLY A 150 9.68 7.94 -1.60
C GLY A 150 8.78 8.13 -0.39
N MET A 151 7.71 7.33 -0.26
CA MET A 151 6.79 7.41 0.87
C MET A 151 7.39 6.91 2.19
N TYR A 152 8.24 5.90 2.15
CA TYR A 152 8.98 5.45 3.33
C TYR A 152 10.02 6.48 3.76
N ASN A 153 10.77 7.02 2.80
CA ASN A 153 11.79 8.05 3.08
C ASN A 153 11.13 9.32 3.63
N PHE A 154 10.00 9.73 3.04
CA PHE A 154 9.19 10.84 3.53
C PHE A 154 8.73 10.62 4.98
N TYR A 155 8.23 9.42 5.30
CA TYR A 155 7.82 9.06 6.65
C TYR A 155 8.98 9.19 7.66
N CYS A 156 10.13 8.61 7.31
CA CYS A 156 11.32 8.61 8.16
C CYS A 156 11.88 10.03 8.35
N TYR A 157 11.96 10.80 7.27
CA TYR A 157 12.50 12.15 7.27
C TYR A 157 11.72 13.08 8.20
N PHE A 158 10.39 13.12 8.07
CA PHE A 158 9.55 14.04 8.86
C PHE A 158 9.17 13.52 10.25
N GLN A 159 9.73 12.38 10.69
CA GLN A 159 9.40 11.74 11.98
C GLN A 159 7.89 11.65 12.23
N TYR A 160 7.19 11.14 11.22
CA TYR A 160 5.75 11.29 11.08
C TYR A 160 4.92 10.77 12.26
N SER A 161 5.44 9.78 13.00
CA SER A 161 4.81 9.20 14.20
C SER A 161 4.48 10.22 15.30
N LYS A 162 5.07 11.43 15.25
CA LYS A 162 4.84 12.50 16.23
C LYS A 162 3.76 13.51 15.82
N THR A 163 3.11 13.31 14.68
CA THR A 163 2.25 14.34 14.06
C THR A 163 0.80 13.89 13.91
N ASN A 164 -0.15 14.84 13.90
CA ASN A 164 -1.59 14.59 13.75
C ASN A 164 -2.04 14.34 12.30
N VAL A 165 -1.11 14.12 11.38
CA VAL A 165 -1.42 14.06 9.94
C VAL A 165 -1.60 12.63 9.41
N SER A 166 -1.57 11.58 10.25
CA SER A 166 -1.64 10.14 9.86
C SER A 166 -2.64 9.83 8.74
N GLU A 167 -3.86 10.35 8.85
CA GLU A 167 -4.88 10.12 7.83
C GLU A 167 -4.51 10.69 6.44
N ARG A 168 -3.92 11.89 6.38
CA ARG A 168 -3.51 12.51 5.12
C ARG A 168 -2.38 11.74 4.44
N PHE A 169 -1.39 11.28 5.20
CA PHE A 169 -0.33 10.43 4.67
C PHE A 169 -0.84 9.09 4.19
N ARG A 170 -1.74 8.43 4.94
CA ARG A 170 -2.38 7.19 4.48
C ARG A 170 -3.15 7.39 3.16
N LYS A 171 -3.87 8.50 3.01
CA LYS A 171 -4.52 8.86 1.75
C LYS A 171 -3.50 9.07 0.62
N MET A 172 -2.40 9.76 0.90
CA MET A 172 -1.32 10.00 -0.06
C MET A 172 -0.65 8.70 -0.53
N CYS A 173 -0.23 7.84 0.39
CA CYS A 173 0.32 6.51 0.08
C CYS A 173 -0.64 5.67 -0.74
N THR A 174 -1.93 5.66 -0.38
CA THR A 174 -2.95 4.92 -1.14
C THR A 174 -3.01 5.40 -2.58
N ARG A 175 -3.02 6.72 -2.81
CA ARG A 175 -3.06 7.31 -4.15
C ARG A 175 -1.80 7.00 -4.95
N ILE A 176 -0.63 7.00 -4.33
CA ILE A 176 0.63 6.61 -4.98
C ILE A 176 0.62 5.13 -5.37
N CYS A 177 0.08 4.28 -4.51
CA CYS A 177 0.00 2.85 -4.77
C CYS A 177 -1.19 2.41 -5.65
N ASP A 178 -2.06 3.35 -6.06
CA ASP A 178 -3.22 3.07 -6.93
C ASP A 178 -2.83 3.16 -8.41
N LEU A 179 -1.80 2.42 -8.82
CA LEU A 179 -1.22 2.45 -10.17
C LEU A 179 -2.07 1.65 -11.16
N ASP A 180 -2.21 2.13 -12.40
CA ASP A 180 -2.87 1.37 -13.46
C ASP A 180 -2.04 0.13 -13.83
N HIS A 181 -2.70 -1.01 -14.01
CA HIS A 181 -2.08 -2.25 -14.50
C HIS A 181 -1.26 -2.06 -15.79
N THR A 182 -1.67 -1.16 -16.68
CA THR A 182 -0.95 -0.84 -17.93
C THR A 182 0.42 -0.20 -17.70
N LYS A 183 0.67 0.31 -16.49
CA LYS A 183 1.89 1.06 -16.12
C LYS A 183 2.85 0.26 -15.24
N SER A 184 2.51 -1.01 -14.97
CA SER A 184 3.34 -1.93 -14.19
C SER A 184 4.76 -2.10 -14.72
N SER A 185 4.98 -1.96 -16.03
CA SER A 185 6.31 -2.07 -16.66
C SER A 185 7.30 -0.98 -16.23
N GLY A 186 6.82 0.15 -15.70
CA GLY A 186 7.69 1.20 -15.17
C GLY A 186 8.27 0.88 -13.78
N LEU A 187 7.75 -0.15 -13.10
CA LEU A 187 8.25 -0.57 -11.80
C LEU A 187 9.46 -1.49 -11.97
N CYS A 188 10.52 -1.21 -11.21
CA CYS A 188 11.73 -2.02 -11.20
C CYS A 188 11.66 -3.06 -10.06
N PRO A 189 11.50 -4.38 -10.36
CA PRO A 189 11.30 -5.39 -9.32
C PRO A 189 12.45 -5.46 -8.32
N LEU A 190 13.71 -5.30 -8.77
CA LEU A 190 14.89 -5.27 -7.90
C LEU A 190 14.83 -4.14 -6.87
N LYS A 191 14.41 -2.94 -7.29
CA LYS A 191 14.19 -1.81 -6.37
C LYS A 191 13.05 -2.12 -5.40
N GLN A 192 11.95 -2.72 -5.88
CA GLN A 192 10.83 -3.08 -5.01
C GLN A 192 11.23 -4.09 -3.93
N SER A 193 12.03 -5.11 -4.26
CA SER A 193 12.61 -6.05 -3.30
C SER A 193 13.40 -5.33 -2.20
N GLY A 194 14.31 -4.44 -2.59
CA GLY A 194 15.09 -3.62 -1.64
C GLY A 194 14.21 -2.75 -0.75
N ASN A 195 13.23 -2.05 -1.34
CA ASN A 195 12.32 -1.14 -0.66
C ASN A 195 11.45 -1.89 0.37
N ILE A 196 10.91 -3.06 0.02
CA ILE A 196 10.11 -3.88 0.94
C ILE A 196 10.96 -4.35 2.12
N ASN A 197 12.17 -4.86 1.87
CA ASN A 197 13.06 -5.31 2.94
C ASN A 197 13.44 -4.15 3.89
N GLN A 198 13.66 -2.95 3.35
CA GLN A 198 13.91 -1.75 4.15
C GLN A 198 12.72 -1.43 5.09
N ILE A 199 11.50 -1.44 4.56
CA ILE A 199 10.27 -1.18 5.33
C ILE A 199 10.05 -2.27 6.40
N MET A 200 10.25 -3.54 6.05
CA MET A 200 10.12 -4.66 7.00
C MET A 200 11.12 -4.54 8.15
N ASN A 201 12.40 -4.26 7.87
CA ASN A 201 13.43 -4.06 8.89
C ASN A 201 13.10 -2.86 9.79
N LYS A 202 12.59 -1.76 9.23
CA LYS A 202 12.15 -0.61 10.01
C LYS A 202 10.98 -0.96 10.93
N TYR A 203 9.98 -1.70 10.45
CA TYR A 203 8.89 -2.16 11.30
C TYR A 203 9.40 -3.07 12.42
N LEU A 204 10.27 -4.03 12.12
CA LEU A 204 10.75 -4.99 13.11
C LEU A 204 11.52 -4.32 14.24
N SER A 205 12.26 -3.26 13.95
CA SER A 205 13.02 -2.47 14.92
C SER A 205 12.17 -1.49 15.72
N THR A 206 11.10 -0.93 15.15
CA THR A 206 10.32 0.15 15.79
C THR A 206 8.93 -0.26 16.27
N LYS A 207 8.39 -1.35 15.73
CA LYS A 207 6.99 -1.80 15.87
C LYS A 207 5.95 -0.74 15.50
N ASP A 208 6.33 0.20 14.64
CA ASP A 208 5.50 1.31 14.22
C ASP A 208 4.37 0.86 13.27
N GLU A 209 3.12 1.05 13.68
CA GLU A 209 1.94 0.62 12.92
C GLU A 209 1.80 1.33 11.55
N GLU A 210 2.24 2.59 11.43
CA GLU A 210 2.17 3.31 10.15
C GLU A 210 3.14 2.69 9.11
N ILE A 211 4.30 2.19 9.56
CA ILE A 211 5.24 1.47 8.70
C ILE A 211 4.63 0.15 8.21
N ALA A 212 3.95 -0.60 9.08
CA ALA A 212 3.24 -1.80 8.67
C ALA A 212 2.09 -1.49 7.70
N TRP A 213 1.36 -0.40 7.94
CA TRP A 213 0.30 0.04 7.04
C TRP A 213 0.84 0.42 5.65
N LEU A 214 1.98 1.12 5.60
CA LEU A 214 2.68 1.43 4.35
C LEU A 214 3.10 0.14 3.63
N LEU A 215 3.68 -0.82 4.36
CA LEU A 215 4.08 -2.13 3.84
C LEU A 215 2.90 -2.85 3.18
N PHE A 216 1.76 -2.96 3.86
CA PHE A 216 0.58 -3.62 3.30
C PHE A 216 -0.02 -2.86 2.12
N THR A 217 0.09 -1.53 2.09
CA THR A 217 -0.35 -0.72 0.95
C THR A 217 0.50 -1.01 -0.29
N ILE A 218 1.82 -1.16 -0.13
CA ILE A 218 2.74 -1.55 -1.21
C ILE A 218 2.46 -2.98 -1.66
N PHE A 219 2.33 -3.95 -0.75
CA PHE A 219 1.98 -5.31 -1.12
C PHE A 219 0.62 -5.42 -1.82
N ARG A 220 -0.36 -4.57 -1.46
CA ARG A 220 -1.64 -4.48 -2.15
C ARG A 220 -1.47 -4.09 -3.61
N MET A 221 -0.66 -3.06 -3.86
CA MET A 221 -0.32 -2.59 -5.20
C MET A 221 0.37 -3.71 -5.99
N LEU A 222 1.40 -4.34 -5.41
CA LEU A 222 2.15 -5.41 -6.09
C LEU A 222 1.26 -6.63 -6.40
N TYR A 223 0.35 -6.98 -5.49
CA TYR A 223 -0.67 -8.00 -5.76
C TYR A 223 -1.58 -7.61 -6.94
N HIS A 224 -2.08 -6.37 -6.95
CA HIS A 224 -2.98 -5.89 -8.00
C HIS A 224 -2.31 -5.88 -9.37
N LEU A 225 -1.04 -5.45 -9.42
CA LEU A 225 -0.22 -5.42 -10.63
C LEU A 225 0.36 -6.79 -11.02
N LYS A 226 0.07 -7.86 -10.26
CA LYS A 226 0.62 -9.22 -10.46
C LYS A 226 2.15 -9.27 -10.44
N LEU A 227 2.78 -8.42 -9.64
CA LEU A 227 4.24 -8.31 -9.51
C LEU A 227 4.82 -9.07 -8.31
N LEU A 228 3.99 -9.69 -7.47
CA LEU A 228 4.46 -10.44 -6.29
C LEU A 228 5.43 -11.59 -6.61
N ASP A 229 5.32 -12.16 -7.81
CA ASP A 229 6.18 -13.29 -8.22
C ASP A 229 7.55 -12.80 -8.71
N GLY A 230 7.69 -11.52 -9.08
CA GLY A 230 8.93 -10.94 -9.56
C GLY A 230 9.77 -10.22 -8.49
N ILE A 231 9.30 -10.22 -7.25
CA ILE A 231 9.98 -9.56 -6.12
C ILE A 231 10.47 -10.60 -5.12
N GLU A 232 11.58 -10.30 -4.45
CA GLU A 232 12.19 -11.13 -3.43
C GLU A 232 12.14 -10.40 -2.09
N PHE A 233 11.62 -11.08 -1.07
CA PHE A 233 11.57 -10.52 0.27
C PHE A 233 11.60 -11.63 1.32
N ASN A 234 12.04 -11.29 2.52
CA ASN A 234 12.08 -12.26 3.61
C ASN A 234 10.66 -12.62 4.07
N ILE A 235 10.17 -13.77 3.61
CA ILE A 235 8.80 -14.24 3.90
C ILE A 235 8.56 -14.53 5.38
N SER A 236 9.60 -14.98 6.10
CA SER A 236 9.53 -15.21 7.55
C SER A 236 9.36 -13.90 8.31
N GLN A 237 10.07 -12.84 7.91
CA GLN A 237 9.85 -11.51 8.45
C GLN A 237 8.44 -11.01 8.15
N PHE A 238 7.98 -11.13 6.90
CA PHE A 238 6.62 -10.72 6.54
C PHE A 238 5.54 -11.47 7.34
N TYR A 239 5.75 -12.75 7.64
CA TYR A 239 4.91 -13.52 8.56
C TYR A 239 4.88 -12.92 9.97
N LEU A 240 6.05 -12.62 10.56
CA LEU A 240 6.14 -12.02 11.90
C LEU A 240 5.44 -10.65 11.97
N ILE A 241 5.55 -9.85 10.91
CA ILE A 241 4.87 -8.56 10.78
C ILE A 241 3.36 -8.77 10.70
N THR A 242 2.91 -9.67 9.83
CA THR A 242 1.48 -10.03 9.72
C THR A 242 0.93 -10.49 11.06
N HIS A 243 1.63 -11.37 11.77
CA HIS A 243 1.22 -11.87 13.07
C HIS A 243 1.09 -10.74 14.10
N SER A 244 2.08 -9.85 14.17
CA SER A 244 2.08 -8.71 15.08
C SER A 244 0.88 -7.78 14.83
N ILE A 245 0.63 -7.42 13.57
CA ILE A 245 -0.50 -6.56 13.21
C ILE A 245 -1.84 -7.27 13.40
N PHE A 246 -1.90 -8.57 13.11
CA PHE A 246 -3.09 -9.37 13.35
C PHE A 246 -3.51 -9.31 14.82
N LEU A 247 -2.57 -9.49 15.75
CA LEU A 247 -2.84 -9.41 17.19
C LEU A 247 -3.33 -8.03 17.63
N ILE A 248 -2.77 -6.96 17.06
CA ILE A 248 -3.22 -5.58 17.34
C ILE A 248 -4.66 -5.38 16.84
N GLU A 249 -4.94 -5.75 15.59
CA GLU A 249 -6.22 -5.49 14.95
C GLU A 249 -7.37 -6.35 15.48
N ILE A 250 -7.08 -7.61 15.85
CA ILE A 250 -8.09 -8.49 16.44
C ILE A 250 -8.51 -7.99 17.83
N ASN A 251 -7.55 -7.52 18.64
CA ASN A 251 -7.83 -6.96 19.96
C ASN A 251 -8.60 -5.63 19.89
N ARG A 252 -8.39 -4.84 18.82
CA ARG A 252 -9.14 -3.60 18.56
C ARG A 252 -10.51 -3.82 17.93
N MET A 253 -10.86 -5.04 17.55
CA MET A 253 -12.07 -5.36 16.76
C MET A 253 -12.17 -4.55 15.44
N ASN A 254 -11.06 -4.01 14.92
CA ASN A 254 -11.00 -3.18 13.71
C ASN A 254 -10.48 -3.96 12.48
N TYR A 255 -10.42 -5.28 12.60
CA TYR A 255 -9.86 -6.20 11.61
C TYR A 255 -10.53 -6.15 10.22
N LEU A 256 -11.75 -5.62 10.11
CA LEU A 256 -12.53 -5.59 8.88
C LEU A 256 -11.89 -4.78 7.74
N ARG A 257 -11.02 -3.81 8.07
CA ARG A 257 -10.37 -2.95 7.07
C ARG A 257 -9.11 -3.58 6.47
N VAL A 258 -8.23 -4.15 7.31
CA VAL A 258 -6.89 -4.57 6.91
C VAL A 258 -6.86 -6.00 6.36
N PHE A 259 -7.56 -6.93 7.00
CA PHE A 259 -7.47 -8.37 6.67
C PHE A 259 -7.90 -8.76 5.27
N PRO A 260 -8.89 -8.11 4.63
CA PRO A 260 -9.18 -8.34 3.22
C PRO A 260 -7.98 -8.20 2.28
N CYS A 261 -7.12 -7.23 2.58
CA CYS A 261 -5.93 -6.96 1.82
C CYS A 261 -4.87 -8.03 2.11
N ILE A 262 -4.57 -8.26 3.39
CA ILE A 262 -3.63 -9.28 3.85
C ILE A 262 -4.00 -10.66 3.31
N SER A 263 -5.28 -11.01 3.33
CA SER A 263 -5.80 -12.27 2.81
C SER A 263 -5.51 -12.44 1.31
N LYS A 264 -5.61 -11.38 0.50
CA LYS A 264 -5.23 -11.41 -0.92
C LYS A 264 -3.72 -11.57 -1.11
N ILE A 265 -2.91 -10.85 -0.31
CA ILE A 265 -1.45 -10.93 -0.37
C ILE A 265 -0.98 -12.36 -0.07
N TRP A 266 -1.44 -12.96 1.05
CA TRP A 266 -1.12 -14.36 1.38
C TRP A 266 -1.61 -15.37 0.35
N THR A 267 -2.76 -15.11 -0.28
CA THR A 267 -3.22 -15.93 -1.40
C THR A 267 -2.25 -15.86 -2.57
N GLY A 268 -1.73 -14.68 -2.90
CA GLY A 268 -0.73 -14.53 -3.96
C GLY A 268 0.54 -15.32 -3.64
N ILE A 269 1.06 -15.13 -2.42
CA ILE A 269 2.26 -15.81 -1.92
C ILE A 269 2.11 -17.33 -2.00
N LEU A 270 1.01 -17.88 -1.47
CA LEU A 270 0.78 -19.33 -1.43
C LEU A 270 0.54 -19.98 -2.81
N ASN A 271 0.28 -19.21 -3.86
CA ASN A 271 -0.04 -19.78 -5.18
C ASN A 271 1.13 -19.76 -6.16
N LYS A 272 1.97 -18.72 -6.14
CA LYS A 272 2.89 -18.47 -7.27
C LYS A 272 4.19 -17.73 -6.92
N SER A 273 4.38 -17.27 -5.68
CA SER A 273 5.57 -16.45 -5.44
C SER A 273 6.84 -17.29 -5.39
N THR A 274 7.92 -16.72 -5.93
CA THR A 274 9.31 -17.13 -5.68
C THR A 274 9.59 -17.30 -4.19
N ASN A 275 8.91 -16.51 -3.36
CA ASN A 275 8.93 -16.59 -1.90
C ASN A 275 8.06 -17.75 -1.40
N MET A 276 8.57 -18.98 -1.46
CA MET A 276 7.85 -20.16 -0.94
C MET A 276 7.72 -20.09 0.58
N ILE A 277 6.49 -20.24 1.08
CA ILE A 277 6.20 -20.48 2.49
C ILE A 277 5.54 -21.84 2.65
N GLN A 278 6.04 -22.62 3.60
CA GLN A 278 5.38 -23.82 4.07
C GLN A 278 4.58 -23.50 5.34
N ILE A 279 3.35 -23.99 5.38
CA ILE A 279 2.53 -24.01 6.60
C ILE A 279 2.95 -25.25 7.39
N ASP A 280 4.13 -25.17 8.00
CA ASP A 280 4.85 -26.24 8.70
C ASP A 280 4.54 -26.30 10.21
N GLY A 281 3.74 -25.37 10.72
CA GLY A 281 3.45 -25.25 12.15
C GLY A 281 2.02 -24.78 12.44
N ILE A 282 1.54 -25.14 13.64
CA ILE A 282 0.19 -24.84 14.11
C ILE A 282 -0.06 -23.32 14.16
N ASP A 283 0.90 -22.52 14.64
CA ASP A 283 0.74 -21.06 14.71
C ASP A 283 0.52 -20.43 13.32
N LYS A 284 1.30 -20.86 12.31
CA LYS A 284 1.13 -20.39 10.93
C LYS A 284 -0.24 -20.78 10.38
N LEU A 285 -0.67 -22.02 10.65
CA LEU A 285 -1.96 -22.54 10.23
C LEU A 285 -3.11 -21.72 10.85
N ILE A 286 -3.06 -21.47 12.16
CA ILE A 286 -4.05 -20.67 12.89
C ILE A 286 -4.12 -19.25 12.33
N LEU A 287 -2.98 -18.58 12.17
CA LEU A 287 -2.96 -17.19 11.69
C LEU A 287 -3.58 -17.08 10.30
N LEU A 288 -3.14 -17.93 9.36
CA LEU A 288 -3.61 -17.89 7.98
C LEU A 288 -5.07 -18.34 7.86
N SER A 289 -5.49 -19.38 8.59
CA SER A 289 -6.89 -19.83 8.59
C SER A 289 -7.82 -18.71 9.07
N THR A 290 -7.41 -17.95 10.08
CA THR A 290 -8.20 -16.87 10.65
C THR A 290 -8.32 -15.67 9.71
N ILE A 291 -7.20 -15.25 9.10
CA ILE A 291 -7.19 -14.21 8.06
C ILE A 291 -8.10 -14.60 6.89
N PHE A 292 -8.07 -15.87 6.49
CA PHE A 292 -8.90 -16.38 5.40
C PHE A 292 -10.38 -16.49 5.80
N ALA A 293 -10.68 -16.92 7.02
CA ALA A 293 -12.03 -17.02 7.53
C ALA A 293 -12.70 -15.64 7.59
N ILE A 294 -11.99 -14.60 8.04
CA ILE A 294 -12.52 -13.23 8.08
C ILE A 294 -12.82 -12.71 6.66
N ASP A 295 -11.90 -12.89 5.69
CA ASP A 295 -12.14 -12.47 4.31
C ASP A 295 -13.32 -13.22 3.65
N LEU A 296 -13.41 -14.53 3.87
CA LEU A 296 -14.49 -15.36 3.31
C LEU A 296 -15.85 -15.03 3.94
N SER A 297 -15.93 -14.90 5.27
CA SER A 297 -17.15 -14.52 5.99
C SER A 297 -17.73 -13.23 5.44
N ARG A 298 -16.89 -12.21 5.31
CA ARG A 298 -17.29 -10.91 4.77
C ARG A 298 -17.79 -11.00 3.32
N LYS A 299 -17.15 -11.81 2.48
CA LYS A 299 -17.58 -12.00 1.08
C LYS A 299 -18.91 -12.75 0.99
N LEU A 300 -19.11 -13.77 1.81
CA LEU A 300 -20.36 -14.52 1.88
C LEU A 300 -21.50 -13.60 2.36
N LYS A 301 -21.29 -12.86 3.46
CA LYS A 301 -22.26 -11.86 3.97
C LYS A 301 -22.68 -10.84 2.90
N LYS A 302 -21.73 -10.33 2.10
CA LYS A 302 -22.06 -9.41 0.99
C LYS A 302 -23.02 -10.05 -0.02
N VAL A 303 -22.75 -11.28 -0.43
CA VAL A 303 -23.59 -11.99 -1.41
C VAL A 303 -24.95 -12.35 -0.80
N VAL A 304 -24.98 -12.77 0.47
CA VAL A 304 -26.22 -12.97 1.22
C VAL A 304 -27.04 -11.68 1.28
N ASN A 305 -26.41 -10.52 1.38
CA ASN A 305 -27.11 -9.23 1.36
C ASN A 305 -27.47 -8.74 -0.05
N GLY A 306 -27.33 -9.57 -1.09
CA GLY A 306 -27.68 -9.24 -2.47
C GLY A 306 -26.58 -8.50 -3.24
N PHE A 307 -25.38 -8.35 -2.68
CA PHE A 307 -24.26 -7.67 -3.34
C PHE A 307 -23.36 -8.67 -4.09
N GLY A 308 -23.62 -8.85 -5.39
CA GLY A 308 -22.78 -9.63 -6.31
C GLY A 308 -22.96 -11.14 -6.21
N LYS A 309 -22.06 -11.90 -6.87
CA LYS A 309 -22.08 -13.38 -6.91
C LYS A 309 -20.87 -13.97 -6.16
N PHE A 310 -21.05 -15.11 -5.50
CA PHE A 310 -19.95 -15.83 -4.85
C PHE A 310 -19.37 -16.94 -5.74
N GLU A 311 -18.47 -16.59 -6.65
CA GLU A 311 -17.82 -17.57 -7.51
C GLU A 311 -16.66 -18.29 -6.80
N ILE A 312 -16.65 -19.64 -6.78
CA ILE A 312 -15.56 -20.42 -6.19
C ILE A 312 -14.39 -20.59 -7.15
N THR A 313 -13.37 -19.75 -6.95
CA THR A 313 -12.10 -19.83 -7.67
C THR A 313 -11.11 -20.77 -6.99
N LYS A 314 -10.05 -21.20 -7.71
CA LYS A 314 -8.94 -21.99 -7.15
C LYS A 314 -8.40 -21.40 -5.84
N ASN A 315 -8.23 -20.08 -5.80
CA ASN A 315 -7.75 -19.35 -4.64
C ASN A 315 -8.71 -19.46 -3.44
N LYS A 316 -10.04 -19.38 -3.67
CA LYS A 316 -11.01 -19.59 -2.59
C LYS A 316 -11.00 -21.04 -2.10
N LYS A 317 -10.84 -22.02 -3.00
CA LYS A 317 -10.68 -23.43 -2.60
C LYS A 317 -9.47 -23.63 -1.68
N GLN A 318 -8.32 -23.07 -2.05
CA GLN A 318 -7.10 -23.12 -1.22
C GLN A 318 -7.35 -22.52 0.18
N LYS A 319 -8.04 -21.38 0.27
CA LYS A 319 -8.42 -20.79 1.57
C LYS A 319 -9.27 -21.73 2.41
N PHE A 320 -10.31 -22.33 1.82
CA PHE A 320 -11.13 -23.31 2.51
C PHE A 320 -10.33 -24.53 2.96
N TYR A 321 -9.36 -25.01 2.19
CA TYR A 321 -8.50 -26.12 2.63
C TYR A 321 -7.62 -25.75 3.82
N VAL A 322 -7.02 -24.56 3.83
CA VAL A 322 -6.25 -24.08 5.00
C VAL A 322 -7.16 -23.97 6.24
N ILE A 323 -8.38 -23.46 6.09
CA ILE A 323 -9.36 -23.41 7.18
C ILE A 323 -9.77 -24.81 7.63
N TYR A 324 -10.03 -25.73 6.70
CA TYR A 324 -10.37 -27.11 6.99
C TYR A 324 -9.28 -27.82 7.77
N LEU A 325 -8.01 -27.66 7.36
CA LEU A 325 -6.86 -28.18 8.13
C LEU A 325 -6.82 -27.59 9.53
N SER A 326 -7.09 -26.29 9.69
CA SER A 326 -7.20 -25.67 11.02
C SER A 326 -8.33 -26.27 11.87
N LEU A 327 -9.46 -26.65 11.27
CA LEU A 327 -10.55 -27.35 11.97
C LEU A 327 -10.19 -28.79 12.34
N VAL A 328 -9.35 -29.46 11.55
CA VAL A 328 -8.82 -30.79 11.86
C VAL A 328 -7.84 -30.72 13.03
N SER A 329 -6.95 -29.72 13.03
CA SER A 329 -5.97 -29.50 14.11
C SER A 329 -6.57 -28.84 15.36
N PHE A 330 -7.81 -28.35 15.31
CA PHE A 330 -8.46 -27.62 16.41
C PHE A 330 -8.40 -28.31 17.78
N PRO A 331 -8.55 -29.66 17.92
CA PRO A 331 -8.45 -30.31 19.22
C PRO A 331 -7.09 -30.19 19.91
N VAL A 332 -6.00 -29.99 19.14
CA VAL A 332 -4.64 -29.82 19.69
C VAL A 332 -4.25 -28.33 19.82
N ILE A 333 -5.11 -27.41 19.42
CA ILE A 333 -4.88 -25.97 19.54
C ILE A 333 -5.24 -25.54 20.96
N ASP A 334 -4.32 -24.82 21.62
CA ASP A 334 -4.61 -24.17 22.90
C ASP A 334 -5.63 -23.03 22.71
N ASN A 335 -6.89 -23.38 22.91
CA ASN A 335 -8.02 -22.46 22.80
C ASN A 335 -7.98 -21.35 23.86
N SER A 336 -7.30 -21.55 24.99
CA SER A 336 -7.15 -20.52 26.01
C SER A 336 -6.21 -19.42 25.55
N ALA A 337 -5.07 -19.78 24.95
CA ALA A 337 -4.11 -18.84 24.38
C ALA A 337 -4.62 -18.16 23.10
N LYS A 338 -5.53 -18.79 22.36
CA LYS A 338 -6.07 -18.31 21.08
C LYS A 338 -7.59 -18.12 21.12
N SER A 339 -8.08 -17.47 22.18
CA SER A 339 -9.52 -17.27 22.44
C SER A 339 -10.30 -16.61 21.29
N TRP A 340 -9.62 -15.87 20.40
CA TRP A 340 -10.19 -15.24 19.20
C TRP A 340 -10.45 -16.20 18.04
N LEU A 341 -9.84 -17.39 18.00
CA LEU A 341 -9.97 -18.32 16.87
C LEU A 341 -11.39 -18.88 16.75
N LYS A 342 -11.94 -19.39 17.86
CA LYS A 342 -13.27 -20.01 17.88
C LYS A 342 -14.37 -19.04 17.42
N PRO A 343 -14.46 -17.79 17.92
CA PRO A 343 -15.43 -16.81 17.44
C PRO A 343 -15.32 -16.51 15.94
N VAL A 344 -14.11 -16.41 15.39
CA VAL A 344 -13.91 -16.15 13.95
C VAL A 344 -14.39 -17.34 13.10
N LEU A 345 -14.12 -18.57 13.54
CA LEU A 345 -14.59 -19.77 12.84
C LEU A 345 -16.11 -19.94 12.93
N PHE A 346 -16.72 -19.56 14.06
CA PHE A 346 -18.17 -19.43 14.20
C PHE A 346 -18.76 -18.40 13.23
N GLU A 347 -18.16 -17.21 13.12
CA GLU A 347 -18.63 -16.18 12.19
C GLU A 347 -18.62 -16.68 10.73
N LEU A 348 -17.59 -17.46 10.36
CA LEU A 348 -17.54 -18.10 9.05
C LEU A 348 -18.62 -19.16 8.88
N HIS A 349 -18.83 -19.99 9.91
CA HIS A 349 -19.88 -21.01 9.90
C HIS A 349 -21.25 -20.37 9.64
N ASP A 350 -21.63 -19.36 10.42
CA ASP A 350 -22.89 -18.64 10.25
C ASP A 350 -23.03 -18.03 8.84
N SER A 351 -21.92 -17.49 8.32
CA SER A 351 -21.90 -16.89 6.99
C SER A 351 -22.08 -17.93 5.89
N VAL A 352 -21.53 -19.14 6.07
CA VAL A 352 -21.70 -20.27 5.15
C VAL A 352 -23.12 -20.81 5.25
N GLN A 353 -23.67 -20.98 6.45
CA GLN A 353 -25.04 -21.46 6.66
C GLN A 353 -26.05 -20.56 5.95
N LYS A 354 -25.98 -19.24 6.19
CA LYS A 354 -26.84 -18.24 5.53
C LYS A 354 -26.66 -18.23 4.01
N PHE A 355 -25.44 -18.47 3.53
CA PHE A 355 -25.18 -18.58 2.10
C PHE A 355 -25.84 -19.82 1.49
N ILE A 356 -25.74 -20.97 2.15
CA ILE A 356 -26.39 -22.23 1.73
C ILE A 356 -27.92 -22.07 1.72
N GLU A 357 -28.50 -21.40 2.71
CA GLU A 357 -29.95 -21.17 2.80
C GLU A 357 -30.47 -20.27 1.69
N LYS A 358 -29.74 -19.20 1.38
CA LYS A 358 -30.19 -18.20 0.42
C LYS A 358 -29.92 -18.59 -1.03
N THR A 359 -28.88 -19.38 -1.28
CA THR A 359 -28.48 -19.75 -2.65
C THR A 359 -28.94 -21.16 -3.00
N LEU A 360 -29.58 -21.30 -4.16
CA LEU A 360 -29.78 -22.61 -4.76
C LEU A 360 -28.40 -23.14 -5.15
N LEU A 361 -27.77 -23.91 -4.25
CA LEU A 361 -26.48 -24.57 -4.51
C LEU A 361 -26.48 -25.35 -5.83
N ASN A 362 -27.65 -25.64 -6.41
CA ASN A 362 -27.85 -26.26 -7.72
C ASN A 362 -26.87 -25.75 -8.80
N ASP A 363 -26.58 -24.46 -8.85
CA ASP A 363 -25.69 -23.85 -9.86
C ASP A 363 -24.19 -24.17 -9.65
N PHE A 364 -23.83 -24.74 -8.50
CA PHE A 364 -22.43 -25.03 -8.20
C PHE A 364 -21.99 -26.34 -8.85
N SER A 365 -20.73 -26.36 -9.32
CA SER A 365 -20.08 -27.61 -9.67
C SER A 365 -20.03 -28.54 -8.47
N PHE A 366 -19.95 -29.83 -8.75
CA PHE A 366 -19.93 -30.87 -7.74
C PHE A 366 -18.83 -30.66 -6.69
N ASP A 367 -17.60 -30.42 -7.16
CA ASP A 367 -16.44 -30.18 -6.28
C ASP A 367 -16.67 -28.98 -5.34
N ASN A 368 -17.34 -27.94 -5.84
CA ASN A 368 -17.64 -26.77 -5.02
C ASN A 368 -18.67 -27.10 -3.95
N LYS A 369 -19.74 -27.84 -4.29
CA LYS A 369 -20.73 -28.31 -3.31
C LYS A 369 -20.07 -29.19 -2.24
N PHE A 370 -19.20 -30.10 -2.67
CA PHE A 370 -18.45 -30.98 -1.78
C PHE A 370 -17.54 -30.23 -0.83
N LEU A 371 -16.80 -29.23 -1.33
CA LEU A 371 -15.97 -28.37 -0.49
C LEU A 371 -16.76 -27.67 0.62
N PHE A 372 -17.93 -27.11 0.29
CA PHE A 372 -18.80 -26.47 1.27
C PHE A 372 -19.34 -27.45 2.30
N ALA A 373 -19.81 -28.62 1.86
CA ALA A 373 -20.34 -29.63 2.76
C ALA A 373 -19.27 -30.16 3.71
N GLN A 374 -18.05 -30.44 3.21
CA GLN A 374 -16.91 -30.84 4.04
C GLN A 374 -16.60 -29.78 5.10
N TYR A 375 -16.50 -28.51 4.70
CA TYR A 375 -16.28 -27.42 5.64
C TYR A 375 -17.43 -27.34 6.67
N PHE A 376 -18.69 -27.36 6.21
CA PHE A 376 -19.88 -27.18 7.04
C PHE A 376 -20.00 -28.28 8.10
N ILE A 377 -19.95 -29.55 7.70
CA ILE A 377 -19.97 -30.69 8.62
C ILE A 377 -18.80 -30.62 9.60
N LYS A 378 -17.58 -30.36 9.10
CA LYS A 378 -16.40 -30.30 9.97
C LYS A 378 -16.49 -29.16 10.98
N SER A 379 -17.03 -28.01 10.58
CA SER A 379 -17.23 -26.88 11.46
C SER A 379 -18.24 -27.16 12.58
N HIS A 380 -19.35 -27.86 12.31
CA HIS A 380 -20.30 -28.29 13.36
C HIS A 380 -19.60 -29.12 14.43
N VAL A 381 -18.94 -30.20 14.00
CA VAL A 381 -18.27 -31.15 14.90
C VAL A 381 -17.18 -30.46 15.71
N THR A 382 -16.31 -29.71 15.04
CA THR A 382 -15.15 -29.07 15.68
C THR A 382 -15.55 -27.95 16.64
N LEU A 383 -16.56 -27.15 16.29
CA LEU A 383 -16.96 -25.98 17.08
C LEU A 383 -18.01 -26.29 18.15
N GLY A 384 -18.59 -27.50 18.13
CA GLY A 384 -19.64 -27.92 19.05
C GLY A 384 -20.98 -27.23 18.74
N ILE A 385 -21.27 -27.01 17.46
CA ILE A 385 -22.52 -26.37 17.01
C ILE A 385 -23.58 -27.45 16.89
N GLU A 386 -24.66 -27.32 17.66
CA GLU A 386 -25.80 -28.22 17.58
C GLU A 386 -26.36 -28.26 16.15
N ILE A 387 -26.61 -29.47 15.66
CA ILE A 387 -27.17 -29.68 14.32
C ILE A 387 -28.68 -29.54 14.45
N SER A 388 -29.25 -28.50 13.83
CA SER A 388 -30.70 -28.35 13.75
C SER A 388 -31.30 -29.39 12.78
N ASN A 389 -32.62 -29.62 12.86
CA ASN A 389 -33.32 -30.45 11.88
C ASN A 389 -33.11 -29.93 10.45
N ASP A 390 -33.14 -28.62 10.25
CA ASP A 390 -32.89 -27.97 8.96
C ASP A 390 -31.46 -28.25 8.45
N ASP A 391 -30.46 -28.24 9.34
CA ASP A 391 -29.09 -28.58 8.97
C ASP A 391 -28.96 -30.07 8.60
N TYR A 392 -29.64 -30.95 9.33
CA TYR A 392 -29.69 -32.39 9.04
C TYR A 392 -30.32 -32.66 7.67
N GLU A 393 -31.42 -31.98 7.33
CA GLU A 393 -32.05 -32.07 6.01
C GLU A 393 -31.11 -31.58 4.90
N LYS A 394 -30.43 -30.44 5.09
CA LYS A 394 -29.46 -29.91 4.11
C LYS A 394 -28.28 -30.88 3.90
N ILE A 395 -27.74 -31.45 4.98
CA ILE A 395 -26.66 -32.45 4.91
C ILE A 395 -27.14 -33.69 4.18
N ASN A 396 -28.31 -34.23 4.53
CA ASN A 396 -28.87 -35.42 3.88
C ASN A 396 -29.20 -35.20 2.41
N TRP A 397 -29.77 -34.05 2.07
CA TRP A 397 -30.01 -33.66 0.67
C TRP A 397 -28.70 -33.66 -0.11
N PHE A 398 -27.62 -33.11 0.46
CA PHE A 398 -26.31 -33.10 -0.15
C PHE A 398 -25.74 -34.53 -0.32
N LEU A 399 -25.78 -35.36 0.74
CA LEU A 399 -25.32 -36.75 0.70
C LEU A 399 -26.12 -37.59 -0.30
N ALA A 400 -27.43 -37.37 -0.43
CA ALA A 400 -28.26 -38.02 -1.43
C ALA A 400 -27.84 -37.63 -2.86
N LYS A 401 -27.54 -36.35 -3.10
CA LYS A 401 -26.98 -35.88 -4.38
C LYS A 401 -25.60 -36.47 -4.67
N LEU A 402 -24.78 -36.72 -3.65
CA LEU A 402 -23.50 -37.43 -3.79
C LEU A 402 -23.71 -38.87 -4.26
N ARG A 403 -24.59 -39.63 -3.59
CA ARG A 403 -24.88 -41.04 -3.90
C ARG A 403 -25.39 -41.23 -5.33
N GLY A 404 -26.14 -40.27 -5.86
CA GLY A 404 -26.67 -40.33 -7.23
C GLY A 404 -25.62 -40.20 -8.34
N LYS A 405 -24.35 -39.89 -8.04
CA LYS A 405 -23.31 -39.72 -9.06
C LYS A 405 -22.42 -40.95 -9.22
N LYS A 406 -22.60 -41.66 -10.34
CA LYS A 406 -21.76 -42.80 -10.76
C LYS A 406 -20.25 -42.53 -10.78
N GLN A 407 -19.81 -41.28 -10.95
CA GLN A 407 -18.37 -40.96 -10.97
C GLN A 407 -17.64 -41.20 -9.64
N LEU A 408 -18.37 -41.32 -8.52
CA LEU A 408 -17.80 -41.67 -7.21
C LEU A 408 -17.91 -43.16 -6.86
N SER A 409 -18.56 -43.99 -7.68
CA SER A 409 -18.72 -45.42 -7.38
C SER A 409 -17.42 -46.22 -7.48
N ASN A 410 -16.33 -45.60 -7.94
CA ASN A 410 -15.01 -46.23 -8.01
C ASN A 410 -14.11 -45.88 -6.81
N ILE A 411 -14.57 -44.99 -5.90
CA ILE A 411 -13.84 -44.58 -4.69
C ILE A 411 -14.38 -45.27 -3.43
N TYR A 412 -15.58 -45.87 -3.51
CA TYR A 412 -16.23 -46.59 -2.41
C TYR A 412 -16.45 -48.06 -2.76
#